data_AF-A0A925Z0Q6-F1
#
_entry.id   AF-A0A925Z0Q6-F1
#
_cell.length_a   1.000
_cell.length_b   1.000
_cell.length_c   1.000
_cell.angle_alpha   90.00
_cell.angle_beta   90.00
_cell.angle_gamma   90.00
#
_symmetry.space_group_name_H-M   'P 1'
#
loop_
_entity.id
_entity.type
_entity.pdbx_description
1 polymer ?
#
loop_
_entity_poly.entity_id
_entity_poly.type
_entity_poly.pdbx_seq_one_letter_code
_entity_poly.pdbx_strand_id
1 'polypeptide(L)'
;MSVVIKLKSKRFVLKDGGIIILIISMAFLNSCNFLFGTKEDETVDEIFEEGAIDPNLIPSEVGYVPILPFWTDFINPGDIYCGYDEMIYVIDDNGLNILDQTGKIYSTIFIQGATDVTQDRRLHTYVAGRIDFDVDGNGTTENVAAIYHLTGTATGNIEIIDTIIHPYCDASRAITSFRGDDDIAVEFTGISTLSDNTLYAARRGPRNDLAGIARTDNNILFFDAEGNNVGYANGLSPTTSNLRSAWDISAIATFAAPPQSLSGISNSAEFIITLTNPSAEYKCLWITQTIDVEAGISYGENAFLTAFDYTKADRFLYEPERFIDPTDVYIAPDFTGYIFVTDAETDSLYQFTRKGYEGVNPPAGSSITKQIIASFGGEGSGPFNFIDPLGVAYLREIVYVVDKGNNRICRYKLSTDLE
;
A
#
# COMPACT_ATOMS: atom_id res chain seq x y z
N MET A 1 88.15 -13.81 -33.53
CA MET A 1 89.15 -12.81 -33.10
C MET A 1 88.54 -12.05 -31.93
N SER A 2 89.05 -12.32 -30.73
CA SER A 2 88.61 -11.75 -29.45
C SER A 2 89.12 -10.33 -29.25
N VAL A 3 88.33 -9.44 -28.65
CA VAL A 3 88.74 -8.29 -27.80
C VAL A 3 87.51 -7.97 -26.92
N VAL A 4 87.40 -8.11 -25.59
CA VAL A 4 88.23 -7.90 -24.38
C VAL A 4 88.38 -6.43 -23.92
N ILE A 5 87.45 -6.02 -23.02
CA ILE A 5 87.61 -5.30 -21.73
C ILE A 5 88.31 -3.90 -21.72
N LYS A 6 87.68 -2.86 -21.13
CA LYS A 6 87.98 -2.30 -19.77
C LYS A 6 87.17 -1.05 -19.36
N LEU A 7 86.62 -1.09 -18.14
CA LEU A 7 86.11 0.03 -17.34
C LEU A 7 87.24 0.85 -16.68
N LYS A 8 86.94 2.14 -16.40
CA LYS A 8 87.19 2.97 -15.18
C LYS A 8 87.56 4.41 -15.59
N SER A 9 87.33 5.48 -14.82
CA SER A 9 86.43 5.86 -13.72
C SER A 9 86.78 7.33 -13.45
N LYS A 10 85.83 8.24 -13.24
CA LYS A 10 86.07 9.42 -12.40
C LYS A 10 84.81 9.77 -11.61
N ARG A 11 84.99 9.80 -10.28
CA ARG A 11 84.03 10.14 -9.23
C ARG A 11 83.60 11.60 -9.35
N PHE A 12 82.31 11.87 -9.15
CA PHE A 12 81.85 13.15 -8.59
C PHE A 12 81.25 12.87 -7.21
N VAL A 13 81.72 13.62 -6.23
CA VAL A 13 81.30 13.60 -4.83
C VAL A 13 79.98 14.37 -4.73
N LEU A 14 78.92 13.72 -4.21
CA LEU A 14 77.69 14.39 -3.81
C LEU A 14 77.94 15.20 -2.54
N LYS A 15 77.49 16.46 -2.53
CA LYS A 15 77.30 17.27 -1.33
C LYS A 15 75.80 17.33 -1.02
N ASP A 16 75.51 17.18 0.26
CA ASP A 16 74.20 17.15 0.89
C ASP A 16 73.34 18.37 0.51
N GLY A 17 72.14 18.11 -0.02
CA GLY A 17 71.19 19.15 -0.41
C GLY A 17 69.99 18.68 -1.25
N GLY A 18 70.06 17.48 -1.83
CA GLY A 18 69.01 16.96 -2.73
C GLY A 18 67.90 16.11 -2.10
N ILE A 19 67.95 15.82 -0.80
CA ILE A 19 67.03 14.84 -0.17
C ILE A 19 65.79 15.49 0.49
N ILE A 20 65.76 16.82 0.66
CA ILE A 20 64.63 17.49 1.34
C ILE A 20 63.50 17.89 0.38
N ILE A 21 63.76 18.00 -0.93
CA ILE A 21 62.73 18.40 -1.91
C ILE A 21 61.88 17.19 -2.39
N LEU A 22 62.36 15.95 -2.23
CA LEU A 22 61.60 14.76 -2.65
C LEU A 22 60.52 14.36 -1.62
N ILE A 23 60.71 14.66 -0.34
CA ILE A 23 59.79 14.27 0.74
C ILE A 23 58.58 15.23 0.84
N ILE A 24 58.70 16.49 0.41
CA ILE A 24 57.58 17.46 0.41
C ILE A 24 56.63 17.23 -0.78
N SER A 25 57.06 16.56 -1.85
CA SER A 25 56.17 16.22 -2.98
C SER A 25 55.28 14.98 -2.73
N MET A 26 55.62 14.14 -1.75
CA MET A 26 54.80 12.99 -1.35
C MET A 26 53.69 13.33 -0.35
N ALA A 27 53.73 14.50 0.30
CA ALA A 27 52.69 14.94 1.22
C ALA A 27 51.50 15.65 0.54
N PHE A 28 51.58 15.95 -0.77
CA PHE A 28 50.51 16.60 -1.52
C PHE A 28 49.64 15.66 -2.37
N LEU A 29 49.91 14.36 -2.37
CA LEU A 29 49.09 13.37 -3.10
C LEU A 29 47.87 12.86 -2.30
N ASN A 30 47.70 13.26 -1.02
CA ASN A 30 46.54 12.88 -0.20
C ASN A 30 45.46 13.97 -0.07
N SER A 31 45.49 15.03 -0.90
CA SER A 31 44.53 16.15 -0.79
C SER A 31 43.57 16.31 -1.97
N CYS A 32 43.54 15.37 -2.91
CA CYS A 32 42.66 15.42 -4.08
C CYS A 32 41.51 14.39 -4.05
N ASN A 33 41.09 13.92 -2.87
CA ASN A 33 39.93 13.03 -2.71
C ASN A 33 38.63 13.76 -2.30
N PHE A 34 38.60 15.09 -2.34
CA PHE A 34 37.44 15.90 -1.91
C PHE A 34 36.65 16.55 -3.06
N LEU A 35 37.15 16.48 -4.31
CA LEU A 35 36.58 17.26 -5.44
C LEU A 35 36.14 16.42 -6.65
N PHE A 36 36.41 15.12 -6.65
CA PHE A 36 35.86 14.17 -7.62
C PHE A 36 35.56 12.88 -6.86
N GLY A 37 34.27 12.62 -6.64
CA GLY A 37 33.80 11.41 -5.96
C GLY A 37 34.39 10.15 -6.58
N THR A 38 34.80 9.22 -5.72
CA THR A 38 35.24 7.89 -6.12
C THR A 38 34.04 7.10 -6.65
N LYS A 39 34.25 6.30 -7.69
CA LYS A 39 33.24 5.37 -8.25
C LYS A 39 32.99 4.13 -7.37
N GLU A 40 33.52 4.15 -6.16
CA GLU A 40 33.29 3.17 -5.11
C GLU A 40 32.74 4.00 -3.95
N ASP A 41 31.42 4.01 -3.85
CA ASP A 41 30.62 4.56 -2.78
C ASP A 41 29.75 3.38 -2.32
N GLU A 42 29.60 3.16 -1.02
CA GLU A 42 28.76 2.05 -0.51
C GLU A 42 27.35 2.15 -1.10
N THR A 43 26.87 3.37 -1.38
CA THR A 43 25.58 3.62 -2.03
C THR A 43 25.56 3.20 -3.51
N VAL A 44 26.69 3.27 -4.23
CA VAL A 44 26.79 2.86 -5.64
C VAL A 44 26.94 1.35 -5.74
N ASP A 45 27.70 0.73 -4.84
CA ASP A 45 27.84 -0.72 -4.77
C ASP A 45 26.52 -1.38 -4.34
N GLU A 46 25.77 -0.78 -3.42
CA GLU A 46 24.41 -1.20 -3.05
C GLU A 46 23.45 -1.09 -4.25
N ILE A 47 23.50 0.00 -5.04
CA ILE A 47 22.72 0.13 -6.30
C ILE A 47 23.07 -0.97 -7.33
N PHE A 48 24.33 -1.40 -7.44
CA PHE A 48 24.74 -2.46 -8.37
C PHE A 48 24.44 -3.87 -7.85
N GLU A 49 24.47 -4.08 -6.54
CA GLU A 49 24.10 -5.34 -5.90
C GLU A 49 22.58 -5.53 -5.93
N GLU A 50 21.81 -4.46 -5.71
CA GLU A 50 20.34 -4.41 -5.87
C GLU A 50 19.90 -4.53 -7.35
N GLY A 51 20.73 -4.08 -8.29
CA GLY A 51 20.47 -4.16 -9.74
C GLY A 51 20.92 -5.46 -10.41
N ALA A 52 21.47 -6.43 -9.67
CA ALA A 52 21.99 -7.67 -10.21
C ALA A 52 20.86 -8.65 -10.58
N ILE A 53 20.32 -8.49 -11.80
CA ILE A 53 19.41 -9.46 -12.42
C ILE A 53 20.18 -10.77 -12.66
N ASP A 54 19.69 -11.90 -12.13
CA ASP A 54 20.27 -13.23 -12.40
C ASP A 54 20.25 -13.52 -13.92
N PRO A 55 21.43 -13.69 -14.55
CA PRO A 55 21.53 -13.89 -16.00
C PRO A 55 20.99 -15.25 -16.49
N ASN A 56 20.50 -16.12 -15.61
CA ASN A 56 19.76 -17.34 -15.97
C ASN A 56 18.23 -17.15 -16.05
N LEU A 57 17.69 -15.98 -15.67
CA LEU A 57 16.34 -15.62 -16.07
C LEU A 57 16.32 -15.36 -17.58
N ILE A 58 15.51 -16.15 -18.28
CA ILE A 58 15.30 -16.04 -19.71
C ILE A 58 14.88 -14.58 -20.03
N PRO A 59 15.37 -13.92 -21.09
CA PRO A 59 15.05 -12.52 -21.42
C PRO A 59 13.59 -12.24 -21.82
N SER A 60 12.61 -12.98 -21.30
CA SER A 60 11.22 -13.04 -21.80
C SER A 60 10.12 -12.86 -20.75
N GLU A 61 10.41 -12.59 -19.48
CA GLU A 61 9.37 -12.59 -18.44
C GLU A 61 8.92 -11.17 -18.07
N VAL A 62 7.67 -10.86 -18.41
CA VAL A 62 6.99 -9.65 -17.94
C VAL A 62 6.93 -9.69 -16.42
N GLY A 63 7.39 -8.65 -15.75
CA GLY A 63 7.48 -8.59 -14.29
C GLY A 63 7.74 -7.17 -13.81
N TYR A 64 7.68 -6.97 -12.50
CA TYR A 64 7.91 -5.66 -11.91
C TYR A 64 9.39 -5.28 -11.88
N VAL A 65 9.65 -3.98 -12.02
CA VAL A 65 10.97 -3.37 -11.89
C VAL A 65 10.90 -2.31 -10.78
N PRO A 66 11.81 -2.34 -9.81
CA PRO A 66 11.81 -1.36 -8.72
C PRO A 66 12.22 0.03 -9.22
N ILE A 67 11.60 1.06 -8.67
CA ILE A 67 11.93 2.47 -8.90
C ILE A 67 12.69 2.99 -7.68
N LEU A 68 14.01 3.11 -7.85
CA LEU A 68 14.93 3.56 -6.80
C LEU A 68 15.14 5.09 -6.83
N PRO A 69 15.47 5.72 -5.68
CA PRO A 69 15.53 5.11 -4.35
C PRO A 69 14.14 4.85 -3.77
N PHE A 70 14.03 3.92 -2.83
CA PHE A 70 12.83 3.82 -1.99
C PHE A 70 12.76 4.99 -1.00
N TRP A 71 11.56 5.29 -0.51
CA TRP A 71 11.35 6.39 0.43
C TRP A 71 11.42 5.88 1.86
N THR A 72 12.29 6.46 2.69
CA THR A 72 12.61 5.93 4.03
C THR A 72 12.35 6.93 5.17
N ASP A 73 11.76 8.09 4.88
CA ASP A 73 11.55 9.19 5.83
C ASP A 73 10.28 9.01 6.70
N PHE A 74 9.88 7.77 6.99
CA PHE A 74 8.66 7.43 7.74
C PHE A 74 8.97 6.76 9.08
N ILE A 75 7.98 6.61 9.95
CA ILE A 75 8.10 5.84 11.20
C ILE A 75 6.95 4.84 11.30
N ASN A 76 7.26 3.55 11.14
CA ASN A 76 6.26 2.47 11.12
C ASN A 76 5.10 2.79 10.15
N PRO A 77 5.37 2.99 8.85
CA PRO A 77 4.32 3.34 7.89
C PRO A 77 3.26 2.23 7.86
N GLY A 78 1.99 2.65 7.85
CA GLY A 78 0.83 1.77 7.95
C GLY A 78 0.03 1.65 6.66
N ASP A 79 -0.10 2.74 5.92
CA ASP A 79 -0.94 2.78 4.71
C ASP A 79 -0.45 3.86 3.72
N ILE A 80 -0.82 3.71 2.45
CA ILE A 80 -0.53 4.65 1.37
C ILE A 80 -1.73 4.81 0.43
N TYR A 81 -2.04 6.05 0.05
CA TYR A 81 -3.05 6.36 -0.94
C TYR A 81 -2.55 7.37 -1.97
N CYS A 82 -2.81 7.12 -3.24
CA CYS A 82 -2.58 8.08 -4.32
C CYS A 82 -3.87 8.90 -4.52
N GLY A 83 -3.81 10.22 -4.34
CA GLY A 83 -4.97 11.11 -4.39
C GLY A 83 -5.46 11.48 -5.79
N TYR A 84 -6.71 11.95 -5.85
CA TYR A 84 -7.33 12.55 -7.04
C TYR A 84 -6.65 13.85 -7.46
N ASP A 85 -5.94 14.49 -6.54
CA ASP A 85 -5.04 15.64 -6.73
C ASP A 85 -3.62 15.25 -7.17
N GLU A 86 -3.35 13.95 -7.35
CA GLU A 86 -2.05 13.38 -7.69
C GLU A 86 -0.95 13.53 -6.62
N MET A 87 -1.34 13.91 -5.40
CA MET A 87 -0.48 13.85 -4.23
C MET A 87 -0.45 12.41 -3.68
N ILE A 88 0.59 12.08 -2.93
CA ILE A 88 0.72 10.80 -2.23
C ILE A 88 0.50 11.03 -0.74
N TYR A 89 -0.36 10.21 -0.16
CA TYR A 89 -0.75 10.26 1.23
C TYR A 89 -0.19 9.02 1.91
N VAL A 90 0.59 9.17 2.97
CA VAL A 90 1.17 8.04 3.72
C VAL A 90 0.84 8.18 5.19
N ILE A 91 0.26 7.13 5.75
CA ILE A 91 0.03 7.00 7.19
C ILE A 91 1.27 6.42 7.85
N ASP A 92 1.72 7.05 8.93
CA ASP A 92 2.77 6.56 9.82
C ASP A 92 2.45 6.93 11.29
N ASP A 93 3.34 6.63 12.23
CA ASP A 93 3.13 6.94 13.65
C ASP A 93 2.95 8.43 13.95
N ASN A 94 3.34 9.34 13.03
CA ASN A 94 3.15 10.78 13.17
C ASN A 94 1.79 11.25 12.62
N GLY A 95 1.02 10.38 11.97
CA GLY A 95 -0.28 10.67 11.36
C GLY A 95 -0.23 10.64 9.84
N LEU A 96 -0.82 11.65 9.19
CA LEU A 96 -0.92 11.74 7.75
C LEU A 96 0.21 12.59 7.15
N ASN A 97 1.09 11.96 6.38
CA ASN A 97 2.12 12.62 5.59
C ASN A 97 1.60 12.88 4.17
N ILE A 98 1.81 14.09 3.67
CA ILE A 98 1.40 14.52 2.32
C ILE A 98 2.65 14.79 1.49
N LEU A 99 2.80 14.07 0.39
CA LEU A 99 3.99 14.06 -0.46
C LEU A 99 3.63 14.37 -1.91
N ASP A 100 4.60 14.87 -2.68
CA ASP A 100 4.52 14.77 -4.15
C ASP A 100 4.95 13.38 -4.64
N GLN A 101 4.76 13.14 -5.94
CA GLN A 101 5.19 11.91 -6.62
C GLN A 101 6.71 11.67 -6.59
N THR A 102 7.53 12.64 -6.17
CA THR A 102 8.98 12.44 -6.01
C THR A 102 9.35 11.88 -4.63
N GLY A 103 8.41 11.92 -3.67
CA GLY A 103 8.63 11.48 -2.28
C GLY A 103 8.97 12.61 -1.33
N LYS A 104 8.81 13.86 -1.75
CA LYS A 104 9.07 15.00 -0.87
C LYS A 104 7.85 15.28 -0.01
N ILE A 105 8.03 15.22 1.31
CA ILE A 105 6.99 15.59 2.29
C ILE A 105 6.79 17.11 2.32
N TYR A 106 5.53 17.54 2.17
CA TYR A 106 5.11 18.95 2.30
C TYR A 106 4.53 19.27 3.67
N SER A 107 3.74 18.35 4.22
CA SER A 107 3.03 18.54 5.48
C SER A 107 2.82 17.18 6.15
N THR A 108 2.86 17.20 7.48
CA THR A 108 2.45 16.07 8.31
C THR A 108 1.35 16.56 9.26
N ILE A 109 0.23 15.87 9.28
CA ILE A 109 -0.93 16.19 10.10
C ILE A 109 -1.06 15.10 11.16
N PHE A 110 -0.95 15.48 12.43
CA PHE A 110 -1.12 14.52 13.51
C PHE A 110 -2.55 14.02 13.57
N ILE A 111 -2.72 12.70 13.47
CA ILE A 111 -3.97 11.98 13.65
C ILE A 111 -3.65 10.78 14.53
N GLN A 112 -4.24 10.75 15.72
CA GLN A 112 -3.93 9.72 16.72
C GLN A 112 -4.33 8.34 16.18
N GLY A 113 -3.39 7.39 16.22
CA GLY A 113 -3.64 6.01 15.81
C GLY A 113 -4.22 5.90 14.40
N ALA A 114 -3.72 6.73 13.47
CA ALA A 114 -4.16 6.69 12.08
C ALA A 114 -3.89 5.30 11.48
N THR A 115 -4.85 4.78 10.73
CA THR A 115 -4.80 3.42 10.19
C THR A 115 -4.93 3.36 8.68
N ASP A 116 -5.68 4.29 8.07
CA ASP A 116 -5.98 4.24 6.65
C ASP A 116 -6.35 5.64 6.11
N VAL A 117 -6.11 5.90 4.83
CA VAL A 117 -6.41 7.16 4.16
C VAL A 117 -7.06 6.98 2.79
N THR A 118 -8.05 7.81 2.50
CA THR A 118 -8.62 7.89 1.14
C THR A 118 -8.98 9.34 0.77
N GLN A 119 -9.35 9.56 -0.49
CA GLN A 119 -9.82 10.85 -0.97
C GLN A 119 -11.07 10.68 -1.82
N ASP A 120 -12.00 11.62 -1.75
CA ASP A 120 -13.12 11.67 -2.69
C ASP A 120 -12.81 12.56 -3.91
N ARG A 121 -13.78 12.64 -4.84
CA ARG A 121 -13.61 13.42 -6.07
C ARG A 121 -13.80 14.92 -5.86
N ARG A 122 -14.14 15.37 -4.66
CA ARG A 122 -14.14 16.79 -4.28
C ARG A 122 -12.77 17.23 -3.76
N LEU A 123 -11.79 16.30 -3.70
CA LEU A 123 -10.48 16.48 -3.07
C LEU A 123 -10.56 16.62 -1.56
N HIS A 124 -11.59 16.04 -0.95
CA HIS A 124 -11.66 15.91 0.51
C HIS A 124 -10.94 14.62 0.90
N THR A 125 -10.03 14.72 1.86
CA THR A 125 -9.24 13.59 2.36
C THR A 125 -9.91 13.05 3.63
N TYR A 126 -10.03 11.73 3.73
CA TYR A 126 -10.56 11.04 4.90
C TYR A 126 -9.45 10.20 5.51
N VAL A 127 -9.32 10.22 6.84
CA VAL A 127 -8.32 9.44 7.55
C VAL A 127 -8.97 8.70 8.71
N ALA A 128 -8.89 7.38 8.70
CA ALA A 128 -9.31 6.54 9.82
C ALA A 128 -8.28 6.61 10.95
N GLY A 129 -8.74 6.66 12.20
CA GLY A 129 -7.88 6.63 13.37
C GLY A 129 -8.65 6.61 14.68
N ARG A 130 -8.10 7.28 15.70
CA ARG A 130 -8.63 7.32 17.07
C ARG A 130 -8.87 8.75 17.53
N ILE A 131 -9.79 8.91 18.48
CA ILE A 131 -10.05 10.18 19.16
C ILE A 131 -10.38 9.94 20.63
N ASP A 132 -9.88 10.81 21.51
CA ASP A 132 -10.33 10.86 22.91
C ASP A 132 -11.61 11.69 22.99
N PHE A 133 -12.74 11.05 23.31
CA PHE A 133 -14.07 11.67 23.34
C PHE A 133 -14.87 11.17 24.55
N ASP A 134 -15.66 12.03 25.20
CA ASP A 134 -16.55 11.64 26.32
C ASP A 134 -17.87 11.08 25.75
N VAL A 135 -17.90 9.75 25.56
CA VAL A 135 -18.97 9.07 24.80
C VAL A 135 -20.24 8.87 25.63
N ASP A 136 -20.13 8.83 26.96
CA ASP A 136 -21.29 8.63 27.84
C ASP A 136 -21.69 9.90 28.62
N GLY A 137 -20.93 10.99 28.48
CA GLY A 137 -21.18 12.28 29.12
C GLY A 137 -20.83 12.28 30.62
N ASN A 138 -19.99 11.33 31.07
CA ASN A 138 -19.61 11.20 32.47
C ASN A 138 -18.45 12.16 32.86
N GLY A 139 -17.85 12.86 31.90
CA GLY A 139 -16.71 13.76 32.08
C GLY A 139 -15.33 13.09 31.94
N THR A 140 -15.28 11.82 31.55
CA THR A 140 -14.07 11.06 31.23
C THR A 140 -14.06 10.80 29.73
N THR A 141 -12.90 10.95 29.09
CA THR A 141 -12.76 10.65 27.67
C THR A 141 -12.38 9.19 27.46
N GLU A 142 -13.03 8.54 26.51
CA GLU A 142 -12.66 7.24 25.97
C GLU A 142 -11.94 7.40 24.64
N ASN A 143 -10.89 6.59 24.43
CA ASN A 143 -10.24 6.53 23.14
C ASN A 143 -11.06 5.62 22.21
N VAL A 144 -11.72 6.17 21.20
CA VAL A 144 -12.63 5.43 20.30
C VAL A 144 -12.27 5.63 18.83
N ALA A 145 -12.77 4.75 17.96
CA ALA A 145 -12.57 4.85 16.52
C ALA A 145 -13.22 6.10 15.93
N ALA A 146 -12.51 6.75 15.02
CA ALA A 146 -12.99 7.92 14.30
C ALA A 146 -12.47 7.97 12.86
N ILE A 147 -13.17 8.71 12.01
CA ILE A 147 -12.71 9.09 10.68
C ILE A 147 -12.71 10.61 10.60
N TYR A 148 -11.55 11.20 10.38
CA TYR A 148 -11.36 12.63 10.21
C TYR A 148 -11.66 13.03 8.77
N HIS A 149 -12.42 14.09 8.56
CA HIS A 149 -12.73 14.64 7.24
C HIS A 149 -11.97 15.95 7.04
N LEU A 150 -11.03 15.95 6.10
CA LEU A 150 -10.11 17.05 5.84
C LEU A 150 -10.37 17.69 4.48
N THR A 151 -10.07 18.99 4.40
CA THR A 151 -10.01 19.74 3.14
C THR A 151 -8.68 20.47 3.00
N GLY A 152 -8.38 20.90 1.78
CA GLY A 152 -7.21 21.75 1.51
C GLY A 152 -5.86 21.03 1.57
N THR A 153 -5.85 19.70 1.68
CA THR A 153 -4.66 18.83 1.72
C THR A 153 -3.72 19.03 0.54
N ALA A 154 -4.25 19.19 -0.67
CA ALA A 154 -3.47 19.53 -1.86
C ALA A 154 -2.92 20.97 -1.88
N THR A 155 -3.58 21.91 -1.20
CA THR A 155 -3.31 23.35 -1.32
C THR A 155 -2.49 23.93 -0.17
N GLY A 156 -2.34 23.17 0.93
CA GLY A 156 -1.64 23.57 2.15
C GLY A 156 -2.50 24.30 3.18
N ASN A 157 -3.72 24.75 2.83
CA ASN A 157 -4.69 25.30 3.80
C ASN A 157 -5.51 24.16 4.41
N ILE A 158 -4.84 23.30 5.18
CA ILE A 158 -5.45 22.08 5.72
C ILE A 158 -6.42 22.42 6.85
N GLU A 159 -7.65 21.91 6.76
CA GLU A 159 -8.66 22.03 7.80
C GLU A 159 -9.36 20.69 8.02
N ILE A 160 -9.52 20.28 9.28
CA ILE A 160 -10.43 19.20 9.69
C ILE A 160 -11.83 19.83 9.81
N ILE A 161 -12.73 19.48 8.90
CA ILE A 161 -14.06 20.09 8.80
C ILE A 161 -15.15 19.28 9.50
N ASP A 162 -14.93 17.98 9.69
CA ASP A 162 -15.83 17.07 10.41
C ASP A 162 -15.07 15.86 10.98
N THR A 163 -15.71 15.12 11.89
CA THR A 163 -15.19 13.86 12.43
C THR A 163 -16.33 12.88 12.66
N ILE A 164 -16.29 11.75 11.96
CA ILE A 164 -17.22 10.64 12.15
C ILE A 164 -16.74 9.82 13.34
N ILE A 165 -17.52 9.75 14.42
CA ILE A 165 -17.10 9.15 15.70
C ILE A 165 -17.95 7.92 16.03
N HIS A 166 -17.32 6.78 16.33
CA HIS A 166 -18.00 5.61 16.87
C HIS A 166 -18.40 5.83 18.35
N PRO A 167 -19.59 5.42 18.81
CA PRO A 167 -20.65 4.69 18.08
C PRO A 167 -21.69 5.57 17.39
N TYR A 168 -21.60 6.90 17.51
CA TYR A 168 -22.63 7.82 17.00
C TYR A 168 -22.77 7.82 15.48
N CYS A 169 -21.71 7.42 14.78
CA CYS A 169 -21.70 7.27 13.34
C CYS A 169 -22.63 6.15 12.83
N ASP A 170 -23.08 5.22 13.65
CA ASP A 170 -23.94 4.11 13.23
C ASP A 170 -25.40 4.40 13.59
N ALA A 171 -26.26 4.59 12.59
CA ALA A 171 -27.67 4.89 12.80
C ALA A 171 -28.40 3.83 13.65
N SER A 172 -27.93 2.57 13.64
CA SER A 172 -28.50 1.51 14.49
C SER A 172 -28.18 1.68 15.98
N ARG A 173 -27.19 2.53 16.31
CA ARG A 173 -26.74 2.80 17.67
C ARG A 173 -27.44 4.00 18.32
N ALA A 174 -28.31 4.70 17.60
CA ALA A 174 -28.98 5.92 18.07
C ALA A 174 -29.78 5.76 19.39
N ILE A 175 -30.24 4.55 19.70
CA ILE A 175 -31.03 4.25 20.92
C ILE A 175 -30.33 3.28 21.88
N THR A 176 -29.05 2.99 21.63
CA THR A 176 -28.28 2.04 22.43
C THR A 176 -27.26 2.76 23.28
N SER A 177 -27.00 2.26 24.49
CA SER A 177 -25.94 2.80 25.34
C SER A 177 -24.55 2.46 24.81
N PHE A 178 -23.58 3.27 25.20
CA PHE A 178 -22.16 2.94 25.11
C PHE A 178 -21.89 1.56 25.75
N ARG A 179 -21.09 0.73 25.09
CA ARG A 179 -20.81 -0.66 25.48
C ARG A 179 -19.50 -0.82 26.26
N GLY A 180 -18.86 0.28 26.69
CA GLY A 180 -17.60 0.24 27.43
C GLY A 180 -16.46 -0.28 26.56
N ASP A 181 -15.67 -1.21 27.10
CA ASP A 181 -14.50 -1.80 26.44
C ASP A 181 -14.80 -2.36 25.04
N ASP A 182 -16.01 -2.87 24.81
CA ASP A 182 -16.42 -3.37 23.49
C ASP A 182 -16.47 -2.26 22.43
N ASP A 183 -16.95 -1.06 22.78
CA ASP A 183 -16.98 0.09 21.86
C ASP A 183 -15.58 0.71 21.72
N ILE A 184 -14.72 0.60 22.74
CA ILE A 184 -13.30 1.01 22.67
C ILE A 184 -12.53 0.09 21.72
N ALA A 185 -12.80 -1.21 21.72
CA ALA A 185 -12.13 -2.19 20.86
C ALA A 185 -12.56 -2.14 19.39
N VAL A 186 -13.56 -1.33 19.03
CA VAL A 186 -13.96 -1.12 17.64
C VAL A 186 -12.89 -0.32 16.90
N GLU A 187 -12.62 -0.68 15.65
CA GLU A 187 -11.66 -0.01 14.77
C GLU A 187 -12.28 0.19 13.37
N PHE A 188 -11.92 1.30 12.72
CA PHE A 188 -12.05 1.43 11.28
C PHE A 188 -10.76 0.94 10.64
N THR A 189 -10.86 -0.12 9.87
CA THR A 189 -9.69 -0.83 9.31
C THR A 189 -9.44 -0.48 7.87
N GLY A 190 -10.48 -0.09 7.13
CA GLY A 190 -10.36 0.42 5.77
C GLY A 190 -11.45 1.43 5.44
N ILE A 191 -11.15 2.39 4.57
CA ILE A 191 -12.00 3.45 4.07
C ILE A 191 -11.76 3.64 2.57
N SER A 192 -12.82 3.73 1.79
CA SER A 192 -12.72 3.93 0.34
C SER A 192 -13.93 4.66 -0.18
N THR A 193 -13.78 5.43 -1.26
CA THR A 193 -14.84 6.29 -1.78
C THR A 193 -15.43 5.75 -3.08
N LEU A 194 -16.71 6.02 -3.32
CA LEU A 194 -17.36 5.81 -4.61
C LEU A 194 -17.24 7.05 -5.50
N SER A 195 -17.55 6.88 -6.79
CA SER A 195 -17.54 7.96 -7.79
C SER A 195 -18.50 9.12 -7.51
N ASP A 196 -19.49 8.91 -6.64
CA ASP A 196 -20.45 9.90 -6.15
C ASP A 196 -20.07 10.53 -4.80
N ASN A 197 -18.86 10.24 -4.31
CA ASN A 197 -18.30 10.67 -3.02
C ASN A 197 -18.91 10.00 -1.79
N THR A 198 -19.69 8.91 -1.95
CA THR A 198 -20.07 8.07 -0.81
C THR A 198 -18.82 7.42 -0.22
N LEU A 199 -18.63 7.55 1.10
CA LEU A 199 -17.54 6.92 1.83
C LEU A 199 -18.00 5.57 2.37
N TYR A 200 -17.27 4.51 2.02
CA TYR A 200 -17.41 3.19 2.64
C TYR A 200 -16.36 3.06 3.74
N ALA A 201 -16.76 2.61 4.91
CA ALA A 201 -15.87 2.38 6.05
C ALA A 201 -16.04 0.95 6.55
N ALA A 202 -15.01 0.12 6.35
CA ALA A 202 -14.89 -1.18 6.96
C ALA A 202 -14.60 -1.03 8.46
N ARG A 203 -15.38 -1.75 9.26
CA ARG A 203 -15.32 -1.72 10.72
C ARG A 203 -15.19 -3.14 11.23
N ARG A 204 -14.40 -3.33 12.28
CA ARG A 204 -14.34 -4.57 13.06
C ARG A 204 -14.47 -4.30 14.55
N GLY A 205 -14.86 -5.33 15.29
CA GLY A 205 -14.97 -5.27 16.75
C GLY A 205 -15.60 -6.53 17.36
N PRO A 206 -15.69 -6.59 18.70
CA PRO A 206 -16.03 -7.82 19.41
C PRO A 206 -17.52 -8.22 19.37
N ARG A 207 -18.44 -7.29 19.09
CA ARG A 207 -19.90 -7.54 19.16
C ARG A 207 -20.50 -7.86 17.81
N ASN A 208 -20.63 -9.15 17.53
CA ASN A 208 -21.18 -9.67 16.26
C ASN A 208 -22.46 -10.52 16.46
N ASP A 209 -23.37 -10.06 17.34
CA ASP A 209 -24.64 -10.74 17.58
C ASP A 209 -25.69 -10.40 16.50
N LEU A 210 -26.07 -11.39 15.70
CA LEU A 210 -27.07 -11.26 14.63
C LEU A 210 -28.50 -11.01 15.16
N ALA A 211 -28.78 -11.32 16.42
CA ALA A 211 -30.08 -11.04 17.06
C ALA A 211 -30.11 -9.66 17.75
N GLY A 212 -29.00 -8.93 17.74
CA GLY A 212 -28.87 -7.61 18.35
C GLY A 212 -29.71 -6.54 17.64
N ILE A 213 -30.08 -5.50 18.40
CA ILE A 213 -30.74 -4.30 17.84
C ILE A 213 -29.74 -3.45 17.05
N ALA A 214 -28.50 -3.37 17.55
CA ALA A 214 -27.41 -2.73 16.84
C ALA A 214 -26.87 -3.65 15.76
N ARG A 215 -26.41 -3.07 14.66
CA ARG A 215 -25.64 -3.79 13.65
C ARG A 215 -24.38 -4.37 14.30
N THR A 216 -23.90 -5.47 13.72
CA THR A 216 -22.64 -6.09 14.14
C THR A 216 -21.47 -5.14 13.94
N ASP A 217 -20.46 -5.27 14.79
CA ASP A 217 -19.25 -4.45 14.70
C ASP A 217 -18.52 -4.73 13.38
N ASN A 218 -18.36 -6.03 13.06
CA ASN A 218 -17.89 -6.52 11.77
C ASN A 218 -18.91 -6.20 10.68
N ASN A 219 -18.67 -5.10 9.96
CA ASN A 219 -19.56 -4.59 8.93
C ASN A 219 -18.88 -3.48 8.10
N ILE A 220 -19.55 -3.02 7.05
CA ILE A 220 -19.12 -1.88 6.25
C ILE A 220 -20.24 -0.84 6.31
N LEU A 221 -19.93 0.35 6.81
CA LEU A 221 -20.88 1.46 6.92
C LEU A 221 -20.72 2.39 5.72
N PHE A 222 -21.82 2.99 5.27
CA PHE A 222 -21.83 3.95 4.17
C PHE A 222 -22.17 5.34 4.68
N PHE A 223 -21.38 6.33 4.30
CA PHE A 223 -21.58 7.73 4.65
C PHE A 223 -21.74 8.57 3.39
N ASP A 224 -22.72 9.47 3.39
CA ASP A 224 -22.85 10.45 2.32
C ASP A 224 -21.74 11.51 2.38
N ALA A 225 -21.76 12.41 1.40
CA ALA A 225 -20.77 13.45 1.21
C ALA A 225 -20.72 14.44 2.40
N GLU A 226 -21.77 14.46 3.22
CA GLU A 226 -21.96 15.28 4.42
C GLU A 226 -21.64 14.53 5.72
N GLY A 227 -21.18 13.27 5.65
CA GLY A 227 -20.79 12.46 6.82
C GLY A 227 -21.94 11.72 7.51
N ASN A 228 -23.16 11.75 6.96
CA ASN A 228 -24.31 11.04 7.56
C ASN A 228 -24.31 9.57 7.17
N ASN A 229 -24.62 8.69 8.11
CA ASN A 229 -24.77 7.26 7.80
C ASN A 229 -26.04 7.00 6.98
N VAL A 230 -25.84 6.61 5.71
CA VAL A 230 -26.92 6.33 4.75
C VAL A 230 -27.21 4.84 4.59
N GLY A 231 -26.32 3.96 5.06
CA GLY A 231 -26.52 2.53 4.91
C GLY A 231 -25.38 1.67 5.45
N TYR A 232 -25.43 0.39 5.11
CA TYR A 232 -24.39 -0.59 5.40
C TYR A 232 -24.46 -1.76 4.42
N ALA A 233 -23.41 -2.58 4.35
CA ALA A 233 -23.36 -3.78 3.53
C ALA A 233 -24.19 -4.94 4.12
N ASN A 234 -25.51 -4.88 3.95
CA ASN A 234 -26.41 -5.95 4.40
C ASN A 234 -26.23 -7.25 3.60
N GLY A 235 -26.43 -8.40 4.25
CA GLY A 235 -26.30 -9.73 3.63
C GLY A 235 -24.95 -10.40 3.87
N LEU A 236 -23.93 -9.63 4.28
CA LEU A 236 -22.64 -10.18 4.68
C LEU A 236 -22.72 -10.97 5.99
N SER A 237 -21.77 -11.88 6.17
CA SER A 237 -21.71 -12.85 7.25
C SER A 237 -20.64 -12.47 8.29
N PRO A 238 -21.00 -11.84 9.41
CA PRO A 238 -20.06 -11.39 10.45
C PRO A 238 -19.64 -12.50 11.42
N THR A 239 -20.23 -13.71 11.32
CA THR A 239 -20.02 -14.83 12.26
C THR A 239 -19.82 -16.18 11.55
N THR A 240 -19.65 -16.23 10.24
CA THR A 240 -19.43 -17.49 9.52
C THR A 240 -18.51 -17.31 8.31
N SER A 241 -17.58 -18.24 8.15
CA SER A 241 -16.68 -18.38 7.00
C SER A 241 -17.44 -18.83 5.74
N ASN A 242 -17.38 -18.04 4.67
CA ASN A 242 -17.94 -18.27 3.33
C ASN A 242 -17.53 -17.11 2.39
N LEU A 243 -17.98 -17.14 1.13
CA LEU A 243 -17.64 -16.13 0.11
C LEU A 243 -18.27 -14.73 0.33
N ARG A 244 -19.05 -14.54 1.39
CA ARG A 244 -19.60 -13.25 1.81
C ARG A 244 -19.28 -12.93 3.27
N SER A 245 -18.21 -13.51 3.80
CA SER A 245 -17.72 -13.23 5.15
C SER A 245 -17.31 -11.77 5.33
N ALA A 246 -17.57 -11.24 6.52
CA ALA A 246 -17.13 -9.93 6.96
C ALA A 246 -16.28 -10.05 8.23
N TRP A 247 -15.49 -11.12 8.37
CA TRP A 247 -14.73 -11.43 9.58
C TRP A 247 -13.44 -10.64 9.68
N ASP A 248 -13.32 -9.83 10.73
CA ASP A 248 -12.09 -9.10 11.08
C ASP A 248 -11.49 -8.45 9.83
N ILE A 249 -12.32 -7.65 9.15
CA ILE A 249 -11.96 -7.01 7.89
C ILE A 249 -10.68 -6.21 8.09
N SER A 250 -9.68 -6.42 7.25
CA SER A 250 -8.41 -5.67 7.26
C SER A 250 -8.48 -4.44 6.38
N ALA A 251 -8.98 -4.56 5.15
CA ALA A 251 -9.04 -3.43 4.21
C ALA A 251 -10.23 -3.52 3.26
N ILE A 252 -10.46 -2.43 2.52
CA ILE A 252 -11.53 -2.30 1.52
C ILE A 252 -11.07 -1.46 0.33
N ALA A 253 -11.40 -1.91 -0.88
CA ALA A 253 -11.21 -1.14 -2.10
C ALA A 253 -12.48 -1.09 -2.95
N THR A 254 -12.82 0.09 -3.45
CA THR A 254 -13.87 0.28 -4.45
C THR A 254 -13.27 0.32 -5.86
N PHE A 255 -14.13 0.37 -6.87
CA PHE A 255 -13.72 0.51 -8.28
C PHE A 255 -13.56 1.97 -8.72
N ALA A 256 -13.64 2.93 -7.80
CA ALA A 256 -13.48 4.34 -8.07
C ALA A 256 -12.16 4.84 -7.45
N ALA A 257 -11.15 5.04 -8.29
CA ALA A 257 -9.83 5.45 -7.85
C ALA A 257 -9.20 6.50 -8.80
N PRO A 258 -8.16 7.24 -8.35
CA PRO A 258 -7.47 8.27 -9.14
C PRO A 258 -6.73 7.73 -10.36
N PRO A 259 -6.55 8.52 -11.43
CA PRO A 259 -6.68 9.98 -11.50
C PRO A 259 -8.12 10.47 -11.69
N GLN A 260 -8.34 11.77 -11.47
CA GLN A 260 -9.60 12.41 -11.87
C GLN A 260 -9.84 12.24 -13.38
N SER A 261 -11.00 11.70 -13.73
CA SER A 261 -11.46 11.62 -15.11
C SER A 261 -12.94 11.98 -15.22
N LEU A 262 -13.31 12.58 -16.35
CA LEU A 262 -14.71 12.86 -16.69
C LEU A 262 -15.47 11.62 -17.18
N SER A 263 -14.75 10.56 -17.56
CA SER A 263 -15.30 9.32 -18.11
C SER A 263 -14.41 8.13 -17.75
N GLY A 264 -15.02 6.96 -17.55
CA GLY A 264 -14.30 5.71 -17.27
C GLY A 264 -14.15 5.36 -15.80
N ILE A 265 -14.45 6.29 -14.87
CA ILE A 265 -14.58 5.97 -13.45
C ILE A 265 -15.80 5.06 -13.26
N SER A 266 -15.64 3.99 -12.48
CA SER A 266 -16.72 3.07 -12.18
C SER A 266 -17.79 3.73 -11.30
N ASN A 267 -19.05 3.62 -11.72
CA ASN A 267 -20.21 3.96 -10.88
C ASN A 267 -20.71 2.75 -10.07
N SER A 268 -19.92 1.67 -10.02
CA SER A 268 -20.29 0.46 -9.29
C SER A 268 -20.24 0.71 -7.78
N ALA A 269 -21.25 0.23 -7.06
CA ALA A 269 -21.29 0.21 -5.60
C ALA A 269 -20.61 -1.04 -5.00
N GLU A 270 -20.00 -1.86 -5.86
CA GLU A 270 -19.24 -3.04 -5.50
C GLU A 270 -17.87 -2.68 -4.92
N PHE A 271 -17.29 -3.62 -4.19
CA PHE A 271 -16.02 -3.45 -3.52
C PHE A 271 -15.35 -4.80 -3.27
N ILE A 272 -14.06 -4.76 -2.96
CA ILE A 272 -13.29 -5.91 -2.50
C ILE A 272 -12.90 -5.65 -1.04
N ILE A 273 -12.98 -6.68 -0.21
CA ILE A 273 -12.47 -6.65 1.18
C ILE A 273 -11.43 -7.74 1.40
N THR A 274 -10.53 -7.48 2.35
CA THR A 274 -9.61 -8.47 2.90
C THR A 274 -10.00 -8.83 4.34
N LEU A 275 -9.69 -10.05 4.78
CA LEU A 275 -10.04 -10.58 6.11
C LEU A 275 -8.80 -11.14 6.79
N THR A 276 -8.60 -10.89 8.09
CA THR A 276 -7.46 -11.45 8.84
C THR A 276 -7.83 -12.63 9.73
N ASN A 277 -9.13 -12.93 9.87
CA ASN A 277 -9.56 -14.01 10.76
C ASN A 277 -8.94 -15.37 10.36
N PRO A 278 -8.24 -16.08 11.26
CA PRO A 278 -7.59 -17.35 10.93
C PRO A 278 -8.54 -18.48 10.50
N SER A 279 -9.84 -18.37 10.80
CA SER A 279 -10.85 -19.35 10.41
C SER A 279 -11.54 -19.02 9.08
N ALA A 280 -11.20 -17.89 8.44
CA ALA A 280 -11.70 -17.54 7.12
C ALA A 280 -10.91 -18.30 6.04
N GLU A 281 -11.60 -19.14 5.27
CA GLU A 281 -11.00 -19.93 4.18
C GLU A 281 -10.69 -19.04 2.95
N TYR A 282 -11.52 -18.03 2.73
CA TYR A 282 -11.35 -17.04 1.67
C TYR A 282 -11.15 -15.69 2.32
N LYS A 283 -10.00 -15.07 2.09
CA LYS A 283 -9.59 -13.84 2.78
C LYS A 283 -9.49 -12.62 1.89
N CYS A 284 -9.78 -12.73 0.60
CA CYS A 284 -9.96 -11.60 -0.30
C CYS A 284 -11.25 -11.82 -1.10
N LEU A 285 -12.27 -10.99 -0.85
CA LEU A 285 -13.64 -11.21 -1.32
C LEU A 285 -14.13 -10.02 -2.12
N TRP A 286 -14.52 -10.27 -3.37
CA TRP A 286 -15.28 -9.32 -4.17
C TRP A 286 -16.76 -9.43 -3.83
N ILE A 287 -17.28 -8.35 -3.27
CA ILE A 287 -18.67 -8.21 -2.88
C ILE A 287 -19.44 -7.45 -3.95
N THR A 288 -20.49 -8.09 -4.46
CA THR A 288 -21.40 -7.55 -5.48
C THR A 288 -22.63 -6.95 -4.82
N GLN A 289 -23.19 -5.91 -5.45
CA GLN A 289 -24.47 -5.33 -5.05
C GLN A 289 -25.58 -5.89 -5.93
N THR A 290 -26.63 -6.43 -5.32
CA THR A 290 -27.86 -6.83 -5.99
C THR A 290 -28.97 -5.86 -5.59
N ILE A 291 -29.65 -5.28 -6.58
CA ILE A 291 -30.81 -4.41 -6.37
C ILE A 291 -32.05 -5.19 -6.78
N ASP A 292 -32.89 -5.52 -5.80
CA ASP A 292 -34.21 -6.09 -6.03
C ASP A 292 -35.29 -5.06 -5.73
N VAL A 293 -36.32 -5.00 -6.58
CA VAL A 293 -37.38 -3.99 -6.46
C VAL A 293 -38.31 -4.23 -5.26
N GLU A 294 -38.38 -5.46 -4.75
CA GLU A 294 -39.20 -5.84 -3.59
C GLU A 294 -38.36 -6.00 -2.32
N ALA A 295 -37.20 -6.66 -2.42
CA ALA A 295 -36.32 -6.96 -1.30
C ALA A 295 -35.29 -5.84 -0.99
N GLY A 296 -35.15 -4.87 -1.89
CA GLY A 296 -34.21 -3.76 -1.75
C GLY A 296 -32.79 -4.13 -2.16
N ILE A 297 -31.82 -3.35 -1.64
CA ILE A 297 -30.40 -3.56 -1.90
C ILE A 297 -29.88 -4.66 -0.99
N SER A 298 -29.06 -5.56 -1.53
CA SER A 298 -28.34 -6.59 -0.79
C SER A 298 -26.93 -6.77 -1.32
N TYR A 299 -26.01 -7.24 -0.48
CA TYR A 299 -24.62 -7.51 -0.84
C TYR A 299 -24.31 -9.01 -0.71
N GLY A 300 -23.60 -9.54 -1.70
CA GLY A 300 -23.28 -10.96 -1.78
C GLY A 300 -22.01 -11.23 -2.57
N GLU A 301 -21.66 -12.50 -2.71
CA GLU A 301 -20.41 -12.91 -3.35
C GLU A 301 -20.38 -12.69 -4.87
N ASN A 302 -19.21 -12.39 -5.41
CA ASN A 302 -18.95 -12.56 -6.84
C ASN A 302 -18.68 -14.05 -7.16
N ALA A 303 -19.75 -14.81 -7.41
CA ALA A 303 -19.65 -16.25 -7.68
C ALA A 303 -18.83 -16.60 -8.93
N PHE A 304 -18.64 -15.68 -9.89
CA PHE A 304 -17.87 -15.93 -11.11
C PHE A 304 -16.39 -16.21 -10.85
N LEU A 305 -15.85 -15.71 -9.74
CA LEU A 305 -14.45 -15.92 -9.37
C LEU A 305 -14.16 -17.35 -8.90
N THR A 306 -15.19 -18.16 -8.63
CA THR A 306 -15.03 -19.59 -8.32
C THR A 306 -14.83 -20.47 -9.56
N ALA A 307 -15.00 -19.91 -10.77
CA ALA A 307 -14.82 -20.64 -12.02
C ALA A 307 -13.35 -20.61 -12.48
N PHE A 308 -12.54 -21.53 -11.95
CA PHE A 308 -11.11 -21.62 -12.29
C PHE A 308 -10.87 -22.16 -13.70
N ASP A 309 -10.20 -21.36 -14.53
CA ASP A 309 -9.76 -21.75 -15.88
C ASP A 309 -8.25 -21.99 -15.89
N TYR A 310 -7.86 -23.24 -15.61
CA TYR A 310 -6.46 -23.68 -15.61
C TYR A 310 -5.77 -23.64 -16.99
N THR A 311 -6.52 -23.34 -18.07
CA THR A 311 -5.93 -23.08 -19.39
C THR A 311 -5.44 -21.64 -19.54
N LYS A 312 -5.88 -20.74 -18.64
CA LYS A 312 -5.60 -19.29 -18.65
C LYS A 312 -4.77 -18.82 -17.47
N ALA A 313 -4.73 -19.54 -16.36
CA ALA A 313 -3.90 -19.19 -15.21
C ALA A 313 -3.54 -20.44 -14.41
N ASP A 314 -2.49 -20.34 -13.59
CA ASP A 314 -2.10 -21.41 -12.67
C ASP A 314 -2.61 -21.20 -11.25
N ARG A 315 -2.99 -19.97 -10.91
CA ARG A 315 -3.41 -19.55 -9.56
C ARG A 315 -4.53 -18.51 -9.66
N PHE A 316 -5.38 -18.45 -8.64
CA PHE A 316 -6.60 -17.65 -8.65
C PHE A 316 -6.83 -16.91 -7.34
N LEU A 317 -7.51 -15.76 -7.42
CA LEU A 317 -7.86 -14.92 -6.26
C LEU A 317 -8.72 -15.68 -5.23
N TYR A 318 -9.66 -16.50 -5.70
CA TYR A 318 -10.60 -17.27 -4.87
C TYR A 318 -10.08 -18.68 -4.57
N GLU A 319 -8.77 -18.93 -4.63
CA GLU A 319 -8.23 -20.17 -4.10
C GLU A 319 -8.39 -20.20 -2.56
N PRO A 320 -8.92 -21.30 -1.98
CA PRO A 320 -8.94 -21.48 -0.54
C PRO A 320 -7.55 -21.34 0.08
N GLU A 321 -7.47 -20.65 1.22
CA GLU A 321 -6.24 -20.44 1.99
C GLU A 321 -5.10 -19.80 1.16
N ARG A 322 -5.46 -19.02 0.12
CA ARG A 322 -4.48 -18.34 -0.75
C ARG A 322 -3.65 -17.30 -0.01
N PHE A 323 -4.26 -16.65 0.98
CA PHE A 323 -3.72 -15.58 1.80
C PHE A 323 -3.72 -16.02 3.27
N ILE A 324 -2.70 -15.63 4.01
CA ILE A 324 -2.57 -15.95 5.43
C ILE A 324 -2.93 -14.74 6.28
N ASP A 325 -2.39 -13.56 5.97
CA ASP A 325 -2.77 -12.31 6.64
C ASP A 325 -2.81 -11.14 5.64
N PRO A 326 -3.83 -11.07 4.77
CA PRO A 326 -3.93 -10.00 3.78
C PRO A 326 -4.26 -8.68 4.47
N THR A 327 -3.36 -7.71 4.34
CA THR A 327 -3.40 -6.44 5.07
C THR A 327 -4.09 -5.34 4.29
N ASP A 328 -3.89 -5.30 2.97
CA ASP A 328 -4.49 -4.28 2.12
C ASP A 328 -4.82 -4.80 0.70
N VAL A 329 -5.72 -4.08 0.03
CA VAL A 329 -6.16 -4.34 -1.33
C VAL A 329 -6.34 -3.02 -2.08
N TYR A 330 -5.89 -2.99 -3.34
CA TYR A 330 -6.12 -1.85 -4.24
C TYR A 330 -6.56 -2.32 -5.62
N ILE A 331 -7.39 -1.52 -6.30
CA ILE A 331 -7.86 -1.82 -7.66
C ILE A 331 -7.38 -0.73 -8.60
N ALA A 332 -6.58 -1.11 -9.60
CA ALA A 332 -6.13 -0.19 -10.63
C ALA A 332 -7.35 0.39 -11.40
N PRO A 333 -7.49 1.72 -11.49
CA PRO A 333 -8.61 2.37 -12.18
C PRO A 333 -8.42 2.48 -13.69
N ASP A 334 -7.31 1.97 -14.22
CA ASP A 334 -7.03 1.94 -15.65
C ASP A 334 -7.76 0.79 -16.36
N PHE A 335 -7.44 0.58 -17.64
CA PHE A 335 -8.08 -0.49 -18.42
C PHE A 335 -7.68 -1.91 -17.97
N THR A 336 -6.59 -2.05 -17.21
CA THR A 336 -6.12 -3.36 -16.73
C THR A 336 -7.06 -3.90 -15.67
N GLY A 337 -7.56 -3.00 -14.80
CA GLY A 337 -8.37 -3.37 -13.64
C GLY A 337 -7.68 -4.40 -12.76
N TYR A 338 -6.35 -4.30 -12.63
CA TYR A 338 -5.57 -5.16 -11.76
C TYR A 338 -6.00 -4.98 -10.30
N ILE A 339 -6.03 -6.09 -9.58
CA ILE A 339 -6.30 -6.16 -8.15
C ILE A 339 -4.97 -6.49 -7.48
N PHE A 340 -4.52 -5.61 -6.60
CA PHE A 340 -3.33 -5.79 -5.79
C PHE A 340 -3.73 -6.19 -4.40
N VAL A 341 -3.02 -7.14 -3.80
CA VAL A 341 -3.23 -7.57 -2.41
C VAL A 341 -1.88 -7.71 -1.74
N THR A 342 -1.67 -7.03 -0.62
CA THR A 342 -0.52 -7.26 0.25
C THR A 342 -0.89 -8.27 1.33
N ASP A 343 0.05 -9.14 1.68
CA ASP A 343 -0.12 -10.13 2.72
C ASP A 343 1.10 -10.10 3.64
N ALA A 344 0.86 -9.75 4.90
CA ALA A 344 1.90 -9.52 5.88
C ALA A 344 2.63 -10.79 6.29
N GLU A 345 1.91 -11.92 6.42
CA GLU A 345 2.49 -13.17 6.87
C GLU A 345 3.28 -13.88 5.75
N THR A 346 2.91 -13.68 4.49
CA THR A 346 3.70 -14.16 3.34
C THR A 346 4.73 -13.14 2.84
N ASP A 347 4.80 -11.96 3.46
CA ASP A 347 5.66 -10.84 3.07
C ASP A 347 5.61 -10.54 1.56
N SER A 348 4.40 -10.52 0.97
CA SER A 348 4.25 -10.56 -0.49
C SER A 348 3.20 -9.60 -1.04
N LEU A 349 3.46 -9.14 -2.27
CA LEU A 349 2.51 -8.45 -3.13
C LEU A 349 1.98 -9.43 -4.19
N TYR A 350 0.67 -9.62 -4.18
CA TYR A 350 -0.04 -10.40 -5.20
C TYR A 350 -0.76 -9.50 -6.18
N GLN A 351 -0.78 -9.91 -7.44
CA GLN A 351 -1.54 -9.23 -8.48
C GLN A 351 -2.47 -10.18 -9.21
N PHE A 352 -3.72 -9.76 -9.39
CA PHE A 352 -4.72 -10.49 -10.14
C PHE A 352 -5.34 -9.62 -11.23
N THR A 353 -5.69 -10.24 -12.34
CA THR A 353 -6.62 -9.65 -13.31
C THR A 353 -8.02 -9.52 -12.69
N ARG A 354 -8.87 -8.71 -13.32
CA ARG A 354 -10.30 -8.60 -12.93
C ARG A 354 -11.11 -9.90 -13.00
N LYS A 355 -10.58 -10.95 -13.65
CA LYS A 355 -11.18 -12.29 -13.66
C LYS A 355 -10.70 -13.18 -12.49
N GLY A 356 -9.87 -12.63 -11.60
CA GLY A 356 -9.25 -13.36 -10.50
C GLY A 356 -8.10 -14.25 -10.93
N TYR A 357 -7.54 -14.09 -12.14
CA TYR A 357 -6.35 -14.84 -12.56
C TYR A 357 -5.09 -14.14 -12.06
N GLU A 358 -4.21 -14.85 -11.38
CA GLU A 358 -2.95 -14.26 -10.89
C GLU A 358 -2.00 -13.95 -12.05
N GLY A 359 -1.41 -12.75 -12.03
CA GLY A 359 -0.40 -12.30 -12.98
C GLY A 359 -0.88 -11.29 -14.03
N VAL A 360 -0.14 -11.23 -15.13
CA VAL A 360 -0.32 -10.32 -16.25
C VAL A 360 -0.57 -11.07 -17.55
N ASN A 361 -1.25 -10.38 -18.49
CA ASN A 361 -1.48 -10.95 -19.81
C ASN A 361 -0.15 -11.07 -20.56
N PRO A 362 0.09 -12.20 -21.26
CA PRO A 362 1.25 -12.33 -22.13
C PRO A 362 1.29 -11.20 -23.18
N PRO A 363 2.50 -10.73 -23.57
CA PRO A 363 2.65 -9.75 -24.63
C PRO A 363 1.99 -10.19 -25.94
N ALA A 364 1.56 -9.22 -26.75
CA ALA A 364 0.99 -9.49 -28.06
C ALA A 364 1.99 -10.28 -28.92
N GLY A 365 1.56 -11.41 -29.49
CA GLY A 365 2.41 -12.30 -30.28
C GLY A 365 3.15 -13.38 -29.48
N SER A 366 3.02 -13.41 -28.15
CA SER A 366 3.49 -14.53 -27.33
C SER A 366 2.73 -15.82 -27.65
N SER A 367 3.43 -16.96 -27.63
CA SER A 367 2.82 -18.29 -27.70
C SER A 367 2.25 -18.75 -26.35
N ILE A 368 2.54 -18.02 -25.27
CA ILE A 368 2.03 -18.31 -23.93
C ILE A 368 0.57 -17.87 -23.87
N THR A 369 -0.30 -18.76 -23.41
CA THR A 369 -1.75 -18.49 -23.28
C THR A 369 -2.20 -18.28 -21.83
N LYS A 370 -1.34 -18.64 -20.87
CA LYS A 370 -1.58 -18.45 -19.43
C LYS A 370 -1.08 -17.09 -18.98
N GLN A 371 -1.64 -16.56 -17.89
CA GLN A 371 -1.07 -15.40 -17.22
C GLN A 371 0.39 -15.65 -16.83
N ILE A 372 1.23 -14.63 -16.96
CA ILE A 372 2.61 -14.63 -16.47
C ILE A 372 2.56 -14.14 -15.03
N ILE A 373 3.09 -14.91 -14.08
CA ILE A 373 3.06 -14.54 -12.67
C ILE A 373 3.97 -13.33 -12.48
N ALA A 374 3.37 -12.21 -12.08
CA ALA A 374 4.07 -10.97 -11.74
C ALA A 374 4.06 -10.70 -10.22
N SER A 375 3.35 -11.50 -9.42
CA SER A 375 3.40 -11.44 -7.95
C SER A 375 4.81 -11.76 -7.45
N PHE A 376 5.25 -11.07 -6.40
CA PHE A 376 6.58 -11.25 -5.82
C PHE A 376 6.58 -10.89 -4.33
N GLY A 377 7.63 -11.29 -3.64
CA GLY A 377 7.77 -11.07 -2.21
C GLY A 377 8.58 -12.16 -1.52
N GLY A 378 8.33 -12.31 -0.23
CA GLY A 378 9.07 -13.12 0.71
C GLY A 378 9.91 -12.24 1.65
N GLU A 379 10.06 -12.71 2.88
CA GLU A 379 10.75 -12.00 3.96
C GLU A 379 12.14 -11.50 3.53
N GLY A 380 12.40 -10.21 3.76
CA GLY A 380 13.75 -9.63 3.61
C GLY A 380 13.74 -8.15 3.27
N SER A 381 14.94 -7.59 3.08
CA SER A 381 15.14 -6.15 2.83
C SER A 381 15.56 -5.82 1.39
N GLY A 382 15.67 -6.83 0.52
CA GLY A 382 16.01 -6.64 -0.89
C GLY A 382 14.93 -5.90 -1.69
N PRO A 383 15.20 -5.52 -2.95
CA PRO A 383 14.27 -4.75 -3.77
C PRO A 383 12.93 -5.44 -4.06
N PHE A 384 12.87 -6.77 -3.96
CA PHE A 384 11.66 -7.58 -4.19
C PHE A 384 11.20 -8.34 -2.93
N ASN A 385 11.74 -7.95 -1.77
CA ASN A 385 11.40 -8.54 -0.48
C ASN A 385 10.72 -7.51 0.40
N PHE A 386 9.85 -7.98 1.29
CA PHE A 386 9.14 -7.16 2.25
C PHE A 386 9.30 -7.74 3.65
N ILE A 387 8.98 -6.95 4.66
CA ILE A 387 8.74 -7.42 6.03
C ILE A 387 7.46 -6.74 6.52
N ASP A 388 6.43 -7.52 6.81
CA ASP A 388 5.11 -7.02 7.29
C ASP A 388 4.51 -5.93 6.36
N PRO A 389 4.33 -6.18 5.04
CA PRO A 389 3.75 -5.17 4.15
C PRO A 389 2.29 -4.87 4.53
N LEU A 390 1.95 -3.58 4.67
CA LEU A 390 0.64 -3.17 5.22
C LEU A 390 -0.28 -2.43 4.26
N GLY A 391 0.24 -1.73 3.25
CA GLY A 391 -0.55 -0.86 2.38
C GLY A 391 -0.08 -0.90 0.92
N VAL A 392 -1.00 -0.70 -0.02
CA VAL A 392 -0.74 -0.70 -1.45
C VAL A 392 -1.57 0.37 -2.18
N ALA A 393 -0.91 1.10 -3.06
CA ALA A 393 -1.58 2.05 -3.95
C ALA A 393 -1.09 1.92 -5.38
N TYR A 394 -1.88 2.44 -6.32
CA TYR A 394 -1.51 2.47 -7.73
C TYR A 394 -1.81 3.85 -8.33
N LEU A 395 -0.83 4.40 -9.05
CA LEU A 395 -1.00 5.62 -9.83
C LEU A 395 -0.10 5.58 -11.06
N ARG A 396 -0.68 5.79 -12.25
CA ARG A 396 0.06 5.92 -13.52
C ARG A 396 1.10 4.82 -13.72
N GLU A 397 0.68 3.56 -13.66
CA GLU A 397 1.54 2.38 -13.88
C GLU A 397 2.62 2.18 -12.81
N ILE A 398 2.54 2.90 -11.71
CA ILE A 398 3.40 2.72 -10.54
C ILE A 398 2.57 2.13 -9.41
N VAL A 399 3.01 0.96 -8.93
CA VAL A 399 2.53 0.35 -7.69
C VAL A 399 3.41 0.85 -6.55
N TYR A 400 2.79 1.31 -5.48
CA TYR A 400 3.43 1.69 -4.23
C TYR A 400 3.09 0.64 -3.19
N VAL A 401 4.08 0.21 -2.41
CA VAL A 401 3.90 -0.77 -1.33
C VAL A 401 4.53 -0.22 -0.05
N VAL A 402 3.77 -0.24 1.04
CA VAL A 402 4.26 0.07 2.38
C VAL A 402 4.94 -1.17 2.93
N ASP A 403 6.26 -1.11 3.06
CA ASP A 403 7.10 -2.16 3.64
C ASP A 403 7.46 -1.74 5.07
N LYS A 404 6.54 -2.01 6.00
CA LYS A 404 6.58 -1.47 7.35
C LYS A 404 7.81 -1.93 8.13
N GLY A 405 8.14 -3.22 8.07
CA GLY A 405 9.26 -3.78 8.81
C GLY A 405 10.61 -3.25 8.34
N ASN A 406 10.73 -2.87 7.06
CA ASN A 406 11.89 -2.16 6.54
C ASN A 406 11.75 -0.62 6.61
N ASN A 407 10.65 -0.10 7.16
CA ASN A 407 10.35 1.32 7.36
C ASN A 407 10.49 2.15 6.06
N ARG A 408 9.94 1.63 4.95
CA ARG A 408 10.07 2.24 3.63
C ARG A 408 8.80 2.12 2.78
N ILE A 409 8.69 2.99 1.78
CA ILE A 409 7.74 2.87 0.68
C ILE A 409 8.48 2.41 -0.56
N CYS A 410 8.15 1.21 -1.01
CA CYS A 410 8.67 0.61 -2.23
C CYS A 410 7.81 1.03 -3.43
N ARG A 411 8.45 1.16 -4.59
CA ARG A 411 7.78 1.60 -5.83
C ARG A 411 8.17 0.68 -6.96
N TYR A 412 7.20 0.27 -7.76
CA TYR A 412 7.39 -0.69 -8.83
C TYR A 412 6.64 -0.29 -10.09
N LYS A 413 7.24 -0.57 -11.25
CA LYS A 413 6.59 -0.42 -12.54
C LYS A 413 6.70 -1.71 -13.33
N LEU A 414 5.64 -2.09 -14.02
CA LEU A 414 5.65 -3.30 -14.82
C LEU A 414 6.58 -3.12 -16.02
N SER A 415 7.36 -4.15 -16.37
CA SER A 415 8.36 -4.05 -17.44
C SER A 415 7.77 -3.76 -18.82
N THR A 416 6.49 -4.10 -19.04
CA THR A 416 5.76 -3.75 -20.26
C THR A 416 5.44 -2.27 -20.39
N ASP A 417 5.51 -1.52 -19.30
CA ASP A 417 5.10 -0.12 -19.22
C ASP A 417 6.33 0.81 -19.23
N LEU A 418 7.54 0.23 -19.30
CA LEU A 418 8.80 0.95 -19.46
C LEU A 418 9.00 1.33 -20.94
N GLU A 419 8.28 2.33 -21.42
CA GLU A 419 8.52 2.97 -22.73
C GLU A 419 9.37 4.23 -22.64
#